data_AF-A0A7X9CE04-F1
#
_entry.id   AF-A0A7X9CE04-F1
#
_cell.length_a   1.000
_cell.length_b   1.000
_cell.length_c   1.000
_cell.angle_alpha   90.00
_cell.angle_beta   90.00
_cell.angle_gamma   90.00
#
_symmetry.space_group_name_H-M   'P 1'
#
loop_
_entity.id
_entity.type
_entity.pdbx_description
1 polymer ?
#
loop_
_entity_poly.entity_id
_entity_poly.type
_entity_poly.pdbx_seq_one_letter_code
_entity_poly.pdbx_strand_id
1 'polypeptide(L)'
;MAKDMSFEAVMARNTEIMKKAIGIDYEDFEWEGIGFDYEKMMNETGYDLEEIEKIQKETGVGNTPILELRNLTKLARKFAPEGKGARIFIKDEASNPSGSFKARRAATSCYHAQRLGYKGVIAATSGNYGAAVASQAAMRGLKCIIVQECYDSRGIGQPEIVEKARKCEAYGAEVVQLTVGPELFYTFLVLLEETGYFNASLYTPFGIAGVETLGYELAMEFREKEGKDPDVVVVTNAGGGN
;
A
#
# COMPACT_ATOMS: atom_id res chain seq x y z
N MET A 1 -34.39 7.14 12.40
CA MET A 1 -34.56 7.36 10.94
C MET A 1 -33.38 6.70 10.25
N ALA A 2 -33.58 6.04 9.11
CA ALA A 2 -32.46 5.57 8.29
C ALA A 2 -31.64 6.78 7.82
N LYS A 3 -30.31 6.64 7.75
CA LYS A 3 -29.44 7.70 7.22
C LYS A 3 -29.77 7.96 5.75
N ASP A 4 -29.66 9.22 5.32
CA ASP A 4 -29.79 9.57 3.90
C ASP A 4 -28.54 9.11 3.15
N MET A 5 -28.74 8.15 2.25
CA MET A 5 -27.72 7.51 1.43
C MET A 5 -27.71 8.05 0.00
N SER A 6 -28.35 9.19 -0.29
CA SER A 6 -28.20 9.86 -1.59
C SER A 6 -26.74 10.28 -1.82
N PHE A 7 -26.33 10.36 -3.09
CA PHE A 7 -24.97 10.75 -3.46
C PHE A 7 -24.55 12.07 -2.81
N GLU A 8 -25.39 13.10 -2.92
CA GLU A 8 -25.11 14.43 -2.34
C GLU A 8 -24.96 14.36 -0.81
N ALA A 9 -25.81 13.59 -0.14
CA ALA A 9 -25.76 13.47 1.32
C ALA A 9 -24.50 12.73 1.81
N VAL A 10 -24.11 11.64 1.14
CA VAL A 10 -22.87 10.90 1.47
C VAL A 10 -21.64 11.74 1.18
N MET A 11 -21.60 12.40 0.03
CA MET A 11 -20.48 13.26 -0.36
C MET A 11 -20.32 14.46 0.59
N ALA A 12 -21.43 15.03 1.10
CA ALA A 12 -21.39 16.08 2.11
C ALA A 12 -20.78 15.63 3.46
N ARG A 13 -20.75 14.33 3.74
CA ARG A 13 -20.18 13.74 4.98
C ARG A 13 -18.82 13.08 4.77
N ASN A 14 -18.19 13.23 3.59
CA ASN A 14 -16.98 12.49 3.26
C ASN A 14 -15.87 12.61 4.33
N THR A 15 -15.63 13.83 4.86
CA THR A 15 -14.61 14.09 5.87
C THR A 15 -14.90 13.34 7.17
N GLU A 16 -16.16 13.37 7.63
CA GLU A 16 -16.60 12.66 8.84
C GLU A 16 -16.41 11.14 8.69
N ILE A 17 -16.81 10.59 7.55
CA ILE A 17 -16.71 9.16 7.24
C ILE A 17 -15.24 8.73 7.24
N MET A 18 -14.38 9.49 6.56
CA MET A 18 -12.95 9.22 6.47
C MET A 18 -12.26 9.31 7.83
N LYS A 19 -12.55 10.37 8.60
CA LYS A 19 -12.02 10.56 9.97
C LYS A 19 -12.42 9.40 10.87
N LYS A 20 -13.66 8.92 10.79
CA LYS A 20 -14.13 7.76 11.57
C LYS A 20 -13.49 6.44 11.13
N ALA A 21 -13.22 6.29 9.84
CA ALA A 21 -12.66 5.06 9.28
C ALA A 21 -11.15 4.91 9.47
N ILE A 22 -10.41 6.02 9.58
CA ILE A 22 -8.95 6.02 9.77
C ILE A 22 -8.56 6.39 11.20
N GLY A 23 -9.32 7.27 11.84
CA GLY A 23 -8.97 7.84 13.16
C GLY A 23 -7.97 9.00 13.10
N ILE A 24 -7.72 9.57 11.91
CA ILE A 24 -6.81 10.69 11.69
C ILE A 24 -7.60 11.87 11.14
N ASP A 25 -7.36 13.05 11.72
CA ASP A 25 -7.82 14.32 11.18
C ASP A 25 -6.66 14.98 10.44
N TYR A 26 -6.77 15.09 9.12
CA TYR A 26 -5.67 15.67 8.32
C TYR A 26 -5.62 17.19 8.42
N GLU A 27 -6.72 17.84 8.86
CA GLU A 27 -6.76 19.29 9.09
C GLU A 27 -5.76 19.72 10.18
N ASP A 28 -5.41 18.82 11.11
CA ASP A 28 -4.43 19.06 12.16
C ASP A 28 -2.99 19.25 11.62
N PHE A 29 -2.74 18.87 10.35
CA PHE A 29 -1.44 19.00 9.69
C PHE A 29 -1.42 20.10 8.62
N GLU A 30 -2.54 20.78 8.37
CA GLU A 30 -2.58 21.84 7.37
C GLU A 30 -2.04 23.16 7.96
N TRP A 31 -1.22 23.86 7.17
CA TRP A 31 -0.85 25.25 7.46
C TRP A 31 -1.82 26.19 6.74
N GLU A 32 -1.87 27.45 7.18
CA GLU A 32 -2.61 28.48 6.45
C GLU A 32 -2.17 28.54 4.97
N GLY A 33 -3.14 28.48 4.06
CA GLY A 33 -2.88 28.43 2.61
C GLY A 33 -2.82 27.00 2.07
N ILE A 34 -1.68 26.63 1.47
CA ILE A 34 -1.49 25.33 0.80
C ILE A 34 -0.35 24.49 1.43
N GLY A 35 0.08 24.86 2.64
CA GLY A 35 1.15 24.16 3.34
C GLY A 35 0.64 22.93 4.09
N PHE A 36 1.51 21.92 4.25
CA PHE A 36 1.21 20.70 4.98
C PHE A 36 2.41 20.28 5.83
N ASP A 37 2.20 20.05 7.12
CA ASP A 37 3.21 19.64 8.09
C ASP A 37 3.43 18.13 8.05
N TYR A 38 4.16 17.70 7.01
CA TYR A 38 4.48 16.28 6.81
C TYR A 38 5.28 15.70 7.98
N GLU A 39 6.21 16.46 8.54
CA GLU A 39 7.04 16.02 9.67
C GLU A 39 6.20 15.78 10.91
N LYS A 40 5.26 16.69 11.24
CA LYS A 40 4.32 16.47 12.34
C LYS A 40 3.48 15.21 12.11
N MET A 41 2.92 15.03 10.91
CA MET A 41 2.11 13.85 10.58
C MET A 41 2.92 12.54 10.74
N MET A 42 4.16 12.52 10.27
CA MET A 42 5.02 11.34 10.39
C MET A 42 5.46 11.07 11.83
N ASN A 43 5.70 12.11 12.63
CA ASN A 43 5.98 11.97 14.06
C ASN A 43 4.78 11.41 14.84
N GLU A 44 3.56 11.58 14.34
CA GLU A 44 2.33 11.05 14.93
C GLU A 44 1.98 9.61 14.48
N THR A 45 2.81 8.96 13.64
CA THR A 45 2.68 7.54 13.29
C THR A 45 2.49 6.63 14.49
N GLY A 46 3.23 6.92 15.56
CA GLY A 46 3.29 6.11 16.78
C GLY A 46 4.01 4.77 16.61
N TYR A 47 4.82 4.61 15.57
CA TYR A 47 5.65 3.41 15.35
C TYR A 47 7.05 3.81 14.91
N ASP A 48 8.06 3.23 15.56
CA ASP A 48 9.43 3.33 15.06
C ASP A 48 9.72 2.25 13.99
N LEU A 49 10.89 2.35 13.36
CA LEU A 49 11.28 1.45 12.27
C LEU A 49 11.40 -0.02 12.72
N GLU A 50 11.90 -0.27 13.93
CA GLU A 50 12.06 -1.63 14.47
C GLU A 50 10.69 -2.26 14.75
N GLU A 51 9.75 -1.47 15.27
CA GLU A 51 8.36 -1.88 15.46
C GLU A 51 7.67 -2.22 14.14
N ILE A 52 7.86 -1.39 13.11
CA ILE A 52 7.32 -1.65 11.76
C ILE A 52 7.91 -2.95 11.18
N GLU A 53 9.22 -3.16 11.27
CA GLU A 53 9.84 -4.41 10.81
C GLU A 53 9.26 -5.63 11.53
N LYS A 54 9.04 -5.53 12.85
CA LYS A 54 8.42 -6.60 13.63
C LYS A 54 6.99 -6.88 13.16
N ILE A 55 6.19 -5.84 12.96
CA ILE A 55 4.81 -5.93 12.44
C ILE A 55 4.78 -6.62 11.06
N GLN A 56 5.72 -6.29 10.18
CA GLN A 56 5.83 -6.89 8.85
C GLN A 56 6.24 -8.37 8.93
N LYS A 57 7.19 -8.71 9.81
CA LYS A 57 7.65 -10.09 10.02
C LYS A 57 6.54 -11.02 10.50
N GLU A 58 5.58 -10.53 11.29
CA GLU A 58 4.42 -11.32 11.74
C GLU A 58 3.61 -11.93 10.59
N THR A 59 3.57 -11.26 9.44
CA THR A 59 2.80 -11.66 8.26
C THR A 59 3.69 -11.99 7.06
N GLY A 60 4.98 -12.28 7.30
CA GLY A 60 5.93 -12.69 6.26
C GLY A 60 6.27 -11.59 5.26
N VAL A 61 6.09 -10.32 5.63
CA VAL A 61 6.47 -9.16 4.81
C VAL A 61 7.88 -8.70 5.17
N GLY A 62 8.61 -8.24 4.16
CA GLY A 62 10.02 -7.85 4.31
C GLY A 62 10.96 -9.05 4.24
N ASN A 63 12.24 -8.81 4.56
CA ASN A 63 13.33 -9.77 4.39
C ASN A 63 13.37 -10.37 2.97
N THR A 64 13.15 -9.52 1.96
CA THR A 64 13.12 -9.93 0.56
C THR A 64 14.53 -10.09 0.00
N PRO A 65 14.80 -10.95 -0.98
CA PRO A 65 16.17 -11.23 -1.36
C PRO A 65 16.79 -10.11 -2.19
N ILE A 66 18.06 -9.79 -1.90
CA ILE A 66 18.94 -9.10 -2.86
C ILE A 66 19.64 -10.11 -3.76
N LEU A 67 19.40 -10.00 -5.08
CA LEU A 67 19.94 -10.89 -6.11
C LEU A 67 20.82 -10.13 -7.10
N GLU A 68 22.02 -10.62 -7.37
CA GLU A 68 22.86 -10.11 -8.46
C GLU A 68 22.35 -10.59 -9.81
N LEU A 69 21.99 -9.66 -10.69
CA LEU A 69 21.58 -9.92 -12.06
C LEU A 69 22.82 -10.13 -12.94
N ARG A 70 23.48 -11.28 -12.77
CA ARG A 70 24.79 -11.59 -13.39
C ARG A 70 24.80 -11.41 -14.91
N ASN A 71 23.72 -11.74 -15.59
CA ASN A 71 23.62 -11.57 -17.05
C ASN A 71 23.49 -10.10 -17.46
N LEU A 72 22.70 -9.29 -16.72
CA LEU A 72 22.64 -7.84 -16.95
C LEU A 72 23.95 -7.16 -16.60
N THR A 73 24.62 -7.59 -15.53
CA THR A 73 25.95 -7.12 -15.15
C THR A 73 26.97 -7.37 -16.27
N LYS A 74 27.00 -8.58 -16.84
CA LYS A 74 27.86 -8.90 -18.00
C LYS A 74 27.53 -8.03 -19.21
N LEU A 75 26.24 -7.81 -19.49
CA LEU A 75 25.79 -6.98 -20.60
C LEU A 75 26.20 -5.51 -20.42
N ALA A 76 25.97 -4.94 -19.24
CA ALA A 76 26.34 -3.57 -18.91
C ALA A 76 27.85 -3.36 -19.04
N ARG A 77 28.66 -4.29 -18.54
CA ARG A 77 30.13 -4.25 -18.68
C ARG A 77 30.62 -4.38 -20.11
N LYS A 78 29.87 -5.04 -21.00
CA LYS A 78 30.22 -5.14 -22.43
C LYS A 78 30.09 -3.80 -23.17
N PHE A 79 29.16 -2.94 -22.75
CA PHE A 79 28.87 -1.67 -23.44
C PHE A 79 29.34 -0.43 -22.69
N ALA A 80 29.65 -0.53 -21.40
CA ALA A 80 30.21 0.57 -20.63
C ALA A 80 31.68 0.83 -21.00
N PRO A 81 32.16 2.08 -20.91
CA PRO A 81 33.59 2.38 -20.96
C PRO A 81 34.38 1.57 -19.93
N GLU A 82 35.68 1.40 -20.18
CA GLU A 82 36.56 0.66 -19.28
C GLU A 82 36.48 1.22 -17.84
N GLY A 83 36.31 0.32 -16.87
CA GLY A 83 36.14 0.68 -15.45
C GLY A 83 34.80 1.30 -15.07
N LYS A 84 33.83 1.44 -15.99
CA LYS A 84 32.51 2.06 -15.74
C LYS A 84 31.34 1.08 -15.67
N GLY A 85 31.57 -0.23 -15.84
CA GLY A 85 30.52 -1.25 -15.82
C GLY A 85 30.14 -1.70 -14.40
N ALA A 86 28.97 -1.27 -13.92
CA ALA A 86 28.44 -1.59 -12.60
C ALA A 86 28.06 -3.08 -12.42
N ARG A 87 28.04 -3.54 -11.17
CA ARG A 87 27.28 -4.75 -10.78
C ARG A 87 25.83 -4.33 -10.56
N ILE A 88 24.91 -5.11 -11.10
CA ILE A 88 23.47 -4.81 -11.08
C ILE A 88 22.79 -5.82 -10.17
N PHE A 89 22.05 -5.31 -9.20
CA PHE A 89 21.29 -6.09 -8.23
C PHE A 89 19.81 -5.72 -8.30
N ILE A 90 18.97 -6.63 -7.81
CA ILE A 90 17.54 -6.39 -7.59
C ILE A 90 17.20 -6.73 -6.14
N LYS A 91 16.46 -5.84 -5.48
CA LYS A 91 15.74 -6.13 -4.25
C LYS A 91 14.37 -6.68 -4.63
N ASP A 92 14.18 -7.99 -4.48
CA ASP A 92 13.04 -8.68 -5.07
C ASP A 92 11.77 -8.58 -4.21
N GLU A 93 11.13 -7.41 -4.26
CA GLU A 93 9.87 -7.15 -3.55
C GLU A 93 8.67 -7.97 -4.07
N ALA A 94 8.81 -8.68 -5.20
CA ALA A 94 7.81 -9.63 -5.66
C ALA A 94 7.75 -10.89 -4.77
N SER A 95 8.77 -11.14 -3.95
CA SER A 95 8.81 -12.24 -2.98
C SER A 95 7.90 -12.01 -1.75
N ASN A 96 7.37 -10.81 -1.55
CA ASN A 96 6.38 -10.56 -0.49
C ASN A 96 5.08 -11.37 -0.71
N PRO A 97 4.28 -11.67 0.33
CA PRO A 97 3.08 -12.50 0.25
C PRO A 97 2.05 -12.06 -0.80
N SER A 98 1.93 -10.74 -1.04
CA SER A 98 1.01 -10.19 -2.03
C SER A 98 1.61 -10.07 -3.43
N GLY A 99 2.87 -10.46 -3.63
CA GLY A 99 3.60 -10.36 -4.90
C GLY A 99 4.12 -8.96 -5.24
N SER A 100 4.21 -8.04 -4.28
CA SER A 100 4.83 -6.71 -4.49
C SER A 100 5.15 -6.01 -3.17
N PHE A 101 5.96 -4.95 -3.24
CA PHE A 101 6.30 -4.06 -2.12
C PHE A 101 5.10 -3.50 -1.35
N LYS A 102 3.92 -3.45 -1.98
CA LYS A 102 2.70 -2.91 -1.38
C LYS A 102 2.26 -3.67 -0.13
N ALA A 103 2.74 -4.90 0.05
CA ALA A 103 2.59 -5.65 1.28
C ALA A 103 3.16 -4.92 2.50
N ARG A 104 4.27 -4.17 2.35
CA ARG A 104 4.90 -3.39 3.42
C ARG A 104 3.96 -2.38 4.05
N ARG A 105 3.25 -1.63 3.22
CA ARG A 105 2.21 -0.69 3.65
C ARG A 105 1.00 -1.41 4.23
N ALA A 106 0.50 -2.43 3.52
CA ALA A 106 -0.70 -3.15 3.92
C ALA A 106 -0.54 -3.88 5.26
N ALA A 107 0.65 -4.40 5.56
CA ALA A 107 0.95 -5.06 6.83
C ALA A 107 0.72 -4.13 8.01
N THR A 108 1.25 -2.90 7.94
CA THR A 108 1.08 -1.89 8.99
C THR A 108 -0.37 -1.42 9.09
N SER A 109 -1.05 -1.15 7.96
CA SER A 109 -2.45 -0.73 7.98
C SER A 109 -3.37 -1.78 8.59
N CYS A 110 -3.19 -3.06 8.24
CA CYS A 110 -3.99 -4.15 8.78
C CYS A 110 -3.65 -4.42 10.26
N TYR A 111 -2.38 -4.30 10.65
CA TYR A 111 -1.98 -4.36 12.07
C TYR A 111 -2.67 -3.27 12.88
N HIS A 112 -2.63 -2.02 12.38
CA HIS A 112 -3.23 -0.89 13.07
C HIS A 112 -4.75 -1.07 13.23
N ALA A 113 -5.44 -1.51 12.17
CA ALA A 113 -6.86 -1.85 12.22
C ALA A 113 -7.18 -2.94 13.26
N GLN A 114 -6.38 -4.02 13.27
CA GLN A 114 -6.51 -5.10 14.25
C GLN A 114 -6.31 -4.62 15.69
N ARG A 115 -5.28 -3.79 15.92
CA ARG A 115 -4.97 -3.20 17.23
C ARG A 115 -6.10 -2.31 17.75
N LEU A 116 -6.74 -1.54 16.87
CA LEU A 116 -7.90 -0.71 17.20
C LEU A 116 -9.21 -1.50 17.34
N GLY A 117 -9.20 -2.81 17.08
CA GLY A 117 -10.35 -3.70 17.29
C GLY A 117 -11.36 -3.71 16.14
N TYR A 118 -11.01 -3.16 14.96
CA TYR A 118 -11.86 -3.23 13.78
C TYR A 118 -12.08 -4.69 13.35
N LYS A 119 -13.28 -4.98 12.83
CA LYS A 119 -13.66 -6.32 12.35
C LYS A 119 -13.22 -6.59 10.91
N GLY A 120 -12.87 -5.53 10.18
CA GLY A 120 -12.44 -5.63 8.81
C GLY A 120 -11.83 -4.34 8.30
N VAL A 121 -11.31 -4.40 7.09
CA VAL A 121 -10.69 -3.31 6.35
C VAL A 121 -11.35 -3.12 4.99
N ILE A 122 -11.34 -1.89 4.48
CA ILE A 122 -11.73 -1.56 3.11
C ILE A 122 -10.63 -0.76 2.45
N ALA A 123 -10.37 -1.03 1.17
CA ALA A 123 -9.53 -0.19 0.33
C ALA A 123 -10.16 0.00 -1.05
N ALA A 124 -10.08 1.22 -1.58
CA ALA A 124 -10.47 1.53 -2.95
C ALA A 124 -9.23 1.63 -3.84
N THR A 125 -9.02 0.64 -4.71
CA THR A 125 -7.83 0.57 -5.57
C THR A 125 -7.95 -0.49 -6.66
N SER A 126 -7.69 -0.10 -7.91
CA SER A 126 -7.56 -1.03 -9.06
C SER A 126 -6.14 -1.58 -9.24
N GLY A 127 -5.21 -1.26 -8.33
CA GLY A 127 -3.81 -1.65 -8.39
C GLY A 127 -3.43 -2.81 -7.47
N ASN A 128 -2.14 -3.14 -7.42
CA ASN A 128 -1.60 -4.22 -6.56
C ASN A 128 -1.85 -4.01 -5.06
N TYR A 129 -2.28 -2.80 -4.64
CA TYR A 129 -2.54 -2.52 -3.24
C TYR A 129 -3.75 -3.29 -2.72
N GLY A 130 -4.77 -3.51 -3.55
CA GLY A 130 -5.95 -4.28 -3.16
C GLY A 130 -5.57 -5.71 -2.79
N ALA A 131 -4.72 -6.34 -3.61
CA ALA A 131 -4.17 -7.67 -3.33
C ALA A 131 -3.27 -7.68 -2.08
N ALA A 132 -2.56 -6.58 -1.80
CA ALA A 132 -1.78 -6.44 -0.57
C ALA A 132 -2.66 -6.35 0.67
N VAL A 133 -3.68 -5.50 0.66
CA VAL A 133 -4.65 -5.39 1.77
C VAL A 133 -5.39 -6.70 1.97
N ALA A 134 -5.86 -7.35 0.90
CA ALA A 134 -6.52 -8.66 0.99
C ALA A 134 -5.61 -9.74 1.58
N SER A 135 -4.36 -9.84 1.11
CA SER A 135 -3.37 -10.79 1.64
C SER A 135 -3.10 -10.57 3.14
N GLN A 136 -2.90 -9.31 3.55
CA GLN A 136 -2.54 -8.98 4.94
C GLN A 136 -3.75 -9.06 5.88
N ALA A 137 -4.95 -8.70 5.41
CA ALA A 137 -6.19 -8.89 6.15
C ALA A 137 -6.46 -10.37 6.42
N ALA A 138 -6.27 -11.23 5.42
CA ALA A 138 -6.42 -12.68 5.56
C ALA A 138 -5.47 -13.26 6.62
N MET A 139 -4.20 -12.86 6.61
CA MET A 139 -3.21 -13.31 7.60
C MET A 139 -3.50 -12.82 9.02
N ARG A 140 -4.21 -11.69 9.17
CA ARG A 140 -4.60 -11.11 10.47
C ARG A 140 -6.02 -11.45 10.91
N GLY A 141 -6.75 -12.26 10.14
CA GLY A 141 -8.13 -12.64 10.46
C GLY A 141 -9.14 -11.48 10.38
N LEU A 142 -8.86 -10.46 9.57
CA LEU A 142 -9.75 -9.34 9.30
C LEU A 142 -10.61 -9.63 8.07
N LYS A 143 -11.89 -9.23 8.11
CA LYS A 143 -12.71 -9.18 6.89
C LYS A 143 -12.14 -8.12 5.95
N CYS A 144 -12.28 -8.31 4.64
CA CYS A 144 -11.68 -7.42 3.65
C CYS A 144 -12.67 -7.13 2.52
N ILE A 145 -12.85 -5.84 2.20
CA ILE A 145 -13.58 -5.40 1.02
C ILE A 145 -12.65 -4.56 0.14
N ILE A 146 -12.55 -4.92 -1.14
CA ILE A 146 -11.75 -4.16 -2.11
C ILE A 146 -12.69 -3.58 -3.17
N VAL A 147 -12.70 -2.26 -3.31
CA VAL A 147 -13.50 -1.55 -4.32
C VAL A 147 -12.62 -1.21 -5.53
N GLN A 148 -13.02 -1.62 -6.73
CA GLN A 148 -12.18 -1.52 -7.95
C GLN A 148 -12.99 -1.08 -9.16
N GLU A 149 -12.37 -0.30 -10.05
CA GLU A 149 -12.94 0.06 -11.36
C GLU A 149 -12.54 -0.99 -12.41
N CYS A 150 -13.22 -2.13 -12.41
CA CYS A 150 -12.89 -3.25 -13.30
C CYS A 150 -13.32 -3.01 -14.75
N TYR A 151 -14.28 -2.12 -14.99
CA TYR A 151 -14.95 -1.97 -16.29
C TYR A 151 -14.81 -0.55 -16.85
N ASP A 152 -14.66 -0.42 -18.17
CA ASP A 152 -14.74 0.88 -18.85
C ASP A 152 -16.20 1.38 -18.93
N SER A 153 -16.42 2.57 -19.48
CA SER A 153 -17.75 3.18 -19.62
C SER A 153 -18.72 2.40 -20.54
N ARG A 154 -18.23 1.39 -21.26
CA ARG A 154 -19.03 0.49 -22.10
C ARG A 154 -19.25 -0.88 -21.43
N GLY A 155 -18.83 -1.04 -20.18
CA GLY A 155 -18.92 -2.30 -19.44
C GLY A 155 -17.87 -3.33 -19.87
N ILE A 156 -16.81 -2.93 -20.58
CA ILE A 156 -15.76 -3.84 -21.03
C ILE A 156 -14.72 -3.97 -19.92
N GLY A 157 -14.48 -5.20 -19.48
CA GLY A 157 -13.51 -5.50 -18.43
C GLY A 157 -12.08 -5.15 -18.85
N GLN A 158 -11.35 -4.46 -17.98
CA GLN A 158 -9.94 -4.12 -18.18
C GLN A 158 -9.08 -5.30 -17.71
N PRO A 159 -8.41 -6.05 -18.61
CA PRO A 159 -7.81 -7.35 -18.27
C PRO A 159 -6.89 -7.30 -17.04
N GLU A 160 -6.02 -6.29 -16.96
CA GLU A 160 -5.09 -6.15 -15.84
C GLU A 160 -5.77 -5.89 -14.48
N ILE A 161 -6.94 -5.27 -14.46
CA ILE A 161 -7.69 -5.00 -13.22
C ILE A 161 -8.49 -6.24 -12.83
N VAL A 162 -9.10 -6.92 -13.80
CA VAL A 162 -9.85 -8.16 -13.58
C VAL A 162 -8.95 -9.26 -12.99
N GLU A 163 -7.71 -9.41 -13.45
CA GLU A 163 -6.78 -10.37 -12.83
C GLU A 163 -6.39 -9.98 -11.40
N LYS A 164 -6.28 -8.69 -11.09
CA LYS A 164 -6.02 -8.21 -9.73
C LYS A 164 -7.23 -8.42 -8.82
N ALA A 165 -8.44 -8.27 -9.35
CA ALA A 165 -9.69 -8.58 -8.66
C ALA A 165 -9.72 -10.05 -8.22
N ARG A 166 -9.45 -10.96 -9.16
CA ARG A 166 -9.36 -12.41 -8.87
C ARG A 166 -8.31 -12.72 -7.82
N LYS A 167 -7.18 -12.01 -7.82
CA LYS A 167 -6.16 -12.17 -6.78
C LYS A 167 -6.68 -11.75 -5.41
N CYS A 168 -7.47 -10.68 -5.32
CA CYS A 168 -8.11 -10.27 -4.06
C CYS A 168 -9.14 -11.31 -3.59
N GLU A 169 -9.98 -11.81 -4.50
CA GLU A 169 -10.95 -12.89 -4.23
C GLU A 169 -10.26 -14.17 -3.75
N ALA A 170 -9.13 -14.53 -4.35
CA ALA A 170 -8.34 -15.70 -3.95
C ALA A 170 -7.77 -15.59 -2.53
N TYR A 171 -7.53 -14.38 -2.02
CA TYR A 171 -7.19 -14.14 -0.62
C TYR A 171 -8.43 -14.07 0.31
N GLY A 172 -9.64 -14.20 -0.23
CA GLY A 172 -10.89 -14.19 0.53
C GLY A 172 -11.50 -12.80 0.75
N ALA A 173 -11.07 -11.79 0.00
CA ALA A 173 -11.72 -10.48 0.04
C ALA A 173 -13.03 -10.48 -0.76
N GLU A 174 -14.01 -9.72 -0.28
CA GLU A 174 -15.18 -9.33 -1.07
C GLU A 174 -14.75 -8.23 -2.05
N VAL A 175 -14.99 -8.41 -3.34
CA VAL A 175 -14.56 -7.45 -4.36
C VAL A 175 -15.76 -6.77 -4.98
N VAL A 176 -15.83 -5.45 -4.83
CA VAL A 176 -16.84 -4.60 -5.44
C VAL A 176 -16.29 -4.07 -6.76
N GLN A 177 -16.80 -4.62 -7.86
CA GLN A 177 -16.35 -4.32 -9.21
C GLN A 177 -17.27 -3.29 -9.86
N LEU A 178 -16.73 -2.12 -10.18
CA LEU A 178 -17.46 -0.95 -10.67
C LEU A 178 -16.97 -0.51 -12.04
N THR A 179 -17.71 0.40 -12.66
CA THR A 179 -17.25 1.13 -13.86
C THR A 179 -16.40 2.33 -13.47
N VAL A 180 -15.61 2.83 -14.41
CA VAL A 180 -14.87 4.10 -14.23
C VAL A 180 -15.82 5.27 -13.96
N GLY A 181 -15.59 6.03 -12.88
CA GLY A 181 -16.41 7.20 -12.56
C GLY A 181 -16.48 7.56 -11.07
N PRO A 182 -17.30 8.56 -10.69
CA PRO A 182 -17.45 8.98 -9.29
C PRO A 182 -18.07 7.88 -8.40
N GLU A 183 -18.62 6.83 -9.01
CA GLU A 183 -19.24 5.67 -8.36
C GLU A 183 -18.30 4.99 -7.36
N LEU A 184 -16.99 4.88 -7.65
CA LEU A 184 -16.05 4.21 -6.75
C LEU A 184 -15.95 4.93 -5.41
N PHE A 185 -15.78 6.26 -5.41
CA PHE A 185 -15.60 6.98 -4.16
C PHE A 185 -16.88 7.02 -3.35
N TYR A 186 -18.02 7.24 -4.00
CA TYR A 186 -19.33 7.17 -3.34
C TYR A 186 -19.58 5.79 -2.73
N THR A 187 -19.42 4.71 -3.50
CA THR A 187 -19.64 3.33 -3.02
C THR A 187 -18.69 2.99 -1.87
N PHE A 188 -17.44 3.43 -1.96
CA PHE A 188 -16.46 3.26 -0.90
C PHE A 188 -16.89 3.94 0.42
N LEU A 189 -17.37 5.19 0.36
CA LEU A 189 -17.88 5.91 1.54
C LEU A 189 -19.12 5.23 2.14
N VAL A 190 -20.05 4.78 1.29
CA VAL A 190 -21.23 4.02 1.72
C VAL A 190 -20.81 2.76 2.49
N LEU A 191 -19.88 1.97 1.93
CA LEU A 191 -19.41 0.75 2.56
C LEU A 191 -18.70 1.02 3.89
N LEU A 192 -17.92 2.10 4.00
CA LEU A 192 -17.32 2.50 5.28
C LEU A 192 -18.38 2.84 6.33
N GLU A 193 -19.44 3.57 5.98
CA GLU A 193 -20.53 3.90 6.91
C GLU A 193 -21.31 2.67 7.36
N GLU A 194 -21.62 1.77 6.44
CA GLU A 194 -22.46 0.59 6.69
C GLU A 194 -21.72 -0.50 7.47
N THR A 195 -20.45 -0.74 7.14
CA THR A 195 -19.65 -1.80 7.77
C THR A 195 -18.94 -1.33 9.04
N GLY A 196 -18.63 -0.03 9.14
CA GLY A 196 -17.75 0.51 10.17
C GLY A 196 -16.32 -0.05 10.11
N TYR A 197 -15.90 -0.57 8.96
CA TYR A 197 -14.54 -1.10 8.77
C TYR A 197 -13.50 0.01 8.69
N PHE A 198 -12.26 -0.39 8.93
CA PHE A 198 -11.13 0.51 8.85
C PHE A 198 -10.80 0.83 7.39
N ASN A 199 -10.52 2.09 7.08
CA ASN A 199 -10.02 2.47 5.77
C ASN A 199 -8.51 2.22 5.72
N ALA A 200 -8.10 1.16 5.01
CA ALA A 200 -6.69 0.85 4.78
C ALA A 200 -6.08 1.77 3.70
N SER A 201 -6.08 3.08 3.92
CA SER A 201 -5.63 4.08 2.94
C SER A 201 -4.12 4.02 2.68
N LEU A 202 -3.74 4.37 1.45
CA LEU A 202 -2.35 4.48 0.98
C LEU A 202 -1.58 5.62 1.67
N TYR A 203 -2.27 6.64 2.17
CA TYR A 203 -1.66 7.91 2.63
C TYR A 203 -1.65 8.08 4.15
N THR A 204 -1.89 6.99 4.87
CA THR A 204 -1.77 6.99 6.32
C THR A 204 -0.30 7.04 6.73
N PRO A 205 0.05 7.76 7.81
CA PRO A 205 1.44 7.93 8.20
C PRO A 205 2.11 6.58 8.50
N PHE A 206 1.41 5.67 9.18
CA PHE A 206 1.94 4.32 9.45
C PHE A 206 2.07 3.47 8.18
N GLY A 207 1.24 3.73 7.17
CA GLY A 207 1.36 3.10 5.86
C GLY A 207 2.56 3.61 5.06
N ILE A 208 2.95 4.87 5.25
CA ILE A 208 4.17 5.46 4.69
C ILE A 208 5.40 4.89 5.38
N ALA A 209 5.43 4.90 6.72
CA ALA A 209 6.50 4.29 7.51
C ALA A 209 6.71 2.80 7.19
N GLY A 210 5.64 2.08 6.84
CA GLY A 210 5.72 0.72 6.29
C GLY A 210 6.72 0.58 5.15
N VAL A 211 6.72 1.52 4.19
CA VAL A 211 7.59 1.47 3.00
C VAL A 211 9.05 1.76 3.35
N GLU A 212 9.31 2.61 4.34
CA GLU A 212 10.67 3.04 4.72
C GLU A 212 11.60 1.86 5.06
N THR A 213 11.03 0.78 5.62
CA THR A 213 11.74 -0.48 5.89
C THR A 213 12.43 -1.05 4.65
N LEU A 214 11.91 -0.82 3.44
CA LEU A 214 12.53 -1.32 2.21
C LEU A 214 13.93 -0.74 2.01
N GLY A 215 14.08 0.58 2.16
CA GLY A 215 15.36 1.26 2.00
C GLY A 215 16.35 0.87 3.08
N TYR A 216 15.89 0.80 4.32
CA TYR A 216 16.70 0.37 5.46
C TYR A 216 17.19 -1.08 5.29
N GLU A 217 16.27 -2.00 5.03
CA GLU A 217 16.56 -3.42 4.81
C GLU A 217 17.53 -3.62 3.65
N LEU A 218 17.33 -2.90 2.53
CA LEU A 218 18.22 -2.94 1.38
C LEU A 218 19.64 -2.53 1.76
N ALA A 219 19.81 -1.40 2.46
CA ALA A 219 21.13 -0.89 2.83
C ALA A 219 21.84 -1.85 3.80
N MET A 220 21.12 -2.35 4.82
CA MET A 220 21.67 -3.26 5.82
C MET A 220 22.10 -4.59 5.20
N GLU A 221 21.23 -5.22 4.41
CA GLU A 221 21.54 -6.50 3.74
C GLU A 221 22.67 -6.34 2.72
N PHE A 222 22.72 -5.21 2.00
CA PHE A 222 23.80 -4.95 1.05
C PHE A 222 25.15 -4.76 1.75
N ARG A 223 25.19 -4.03 2.88
CA ARG A 223 26.42 -3.92 3.70
C ARG A 223 26.89 -5.26 4.22
N GLU A 224 25.95 -6.09 4.68
CA GLU A 224 26.29 -7.43 5.19
C GLU A 224 26.89 -8.31 4.09
N LYS A 225 26.31 -8.30 2.89
CA LYS A 225 26.74 -9.15 1.77
C LYS A 225 27.99 -8.63 1.04
N GLU A 226 28.11 -7.32 0.87
CA GLU A 226 29.07 -6.69 -0.02
C GLU A 226 30.11 -5.82 0.71
N GLY A 227 29.99 -5.67 2.04
CA GLY A 227 30.93 -4.93 2.89
C GLY A 227 30.90 -3.41 2.71
N LYS A 228 29.93 -2.87 1.99
CA LYS A 228 29.75 -1.43 1.71
C LYS A 228 28.29 -1.10 1.38
N ASP A 229 27.94 0.18 1.34
CA ASP A 229 26.67 0.65 0.79
C ASP A 229 26.62 0.51 -0.75
N PRO A 230 25.40 0.43 -1.35
CA PRO A 230 25.26 0.51 -2.79
C PRO A 230 25.71 1.88 -3.30
N ASP A 231 26.44 1.90 -4.43
CA ASP A 231 26.91 3.16 -5.01
C ASP A 231 25.75 4.01 -5.56
N VAL A 232 24.69 3.36 -6.05
CA VAL A 232 23.46 3.98 -6.57
C VAL A 232 22.28 3.05 -6.29
N VAL A 233 21.13 3.63 -5.90
CA VAL A 233 19.84 2.95 -5.84
C VAL A 233 18.91 3.56 -6.89
N VAL A 234 18.31 2.73 -7.72
CA VAL A 234 17.38 3.16 -8.78
C VAL A 234 16.00 2.61 -8.48
N VAL A 235 15.03 3.51 -8.40
CA VAL A 235 13.64 3.18 -8.06
C VAL A 235 12.71 3.79 -9.10
N THR A 236 11.68 3.04 -9.50
CA THR A 236 10.64 3.58 -10.38
C THR A 236 9.70 4.47 -9.57
N ASN A 237 9.45 5.67 -10.07
CA ASN A 237 8.48 6.58 -9.47
C ASN A 237 7.21 6.67 -10.34
N ALA A 238 6.06 6.44 -9.73
CA ALA A 238 4.75 6.76 -10.29
C ALA A 238 3.98 7.61 -9.27
N GLY A 239 3.38 6.97 -8.27
CA GLY A 239 2.76 7.65 -7.12
C GLY A 239 3.66 7.73 -5.88
N GLY A 240 4.99 7.66 -6.03
CA GLY A 240 5.94 7.76 -4.91
C GLY A 240 5.97 6.58 -3.94
N GLY A 241 5.49 5.40 -4.34
CA GLY A 241 5.22 4.31 -3.39
C GLY A 241 6.37 3.34 -3.09
N ASN A 242 7.42 3.30 -3.91
CA ASN A 242 8.54 2.36 -3.81
C ASN A 242 9.80 3.05 -3.26
#